data_AF-A0A5C7PR26-F1
#
_entry.id   AF-A0A5C7PR26-F1
#
_cell.length_a   1.000
_cell.length_b   1.000
_cell.length_c   1.000
_cell.angle_alpha   90.00
_cell.angle_beta   90.00
_cell.angle_gamma   90.00
#
_symmetry.space_group_name_H-M   'P 1'
#
loop_
_entity.id
_entity.type
_entity.pdbx_description
1 polymer ?
#
loop_
_entity_poly.entity_id
_entity_poly.type
_entity_poly.pdbx_seq_one_letter_code
_entity_poly.pdbx_strand_id
1 'polypeptide(L)'
;LCEPCPTCEGKGQVKTARSVCYDILREILREARQFNPREFRVVASAAVVEMLLDEESQHLAGLSEFIGKPISLSAEATMSPEQYDIVLM
;
A
#
# COMPACT_ATOMS: atom_id res chain seq x y z
N LEU A 1 8.72 21.64 -26.13
CA LEU A 1 7.83 21.69 -24.95
C LEU A 1 7.59 20.24 -24.57
N CYS A 2 8.17 19.75 -23.47
CA CYS A 2 8.01 18.36 -23.05
C CYS A 2 7.11 18.34 -21.81
N GLU A 3 6.08 17.51 -21.82
CA GLU A 3 5.24 17.26 -20.65
C GLU A 3 5.83 16.09 -19.86
N PRO A 4 5.86 16.16 -18.52
CA PRO A 4 6.35 15.07 -17.70
C PRO A 4 5.43 13.86 -17.87
N CYS A 5 6.03 12.68 -18.01
CA CYS A 5 5.26 11.43 -18.09
C CYS A 5 4.36 11.31 -16.85
N PRO A 6 3.03 11.13 -17.00
CA PRO A 6 2.08 11.12 -15.90
C PRO A 6 2.28 9.93 -14.95
N THR A 7 3.09 8.95 -15.34
CA THR A 7 3.39 7.75 -14.56
C THR A 7 4.67 7.86 -13.74
N CYS A 8 5.60 8.75 -14.10
CA CYS A 8 6.89 8.84 -13.39
C CYS A 8 7.29 10.28 -13.02
N GLU A 9 6.48 11.28 -13.36
CA GLU A 9 6.72 12.72 -13.12
C GLU A 9 8.13 13.19 -13.49
N GLY A 10 8.76 12.56 -14.49
CA GLY A 10 10.12 12.89 -14.93
C GLY A 10 11.27 12.20 -14.18
N LYS A 11 11.00 11.25 -13.27
CA LYS A 11 12.03 10.48 -12.55
C LYS A 11 12.61 9.29 -13.34
N GLY A 12 11.93 8.86 -14.42
CA GLY A 12 12.41 7.77 -15.29
C GLY A 12 12.41 6.37 -14.66
N GLN A 13 11.82 6.21 -13.47
CA GLN A 13 11.68 4.94 -12.77
C GLN A 13 10.25 4.84 -12.23
N VAL A 14 9.61 3.70 -12.48
CA VAL A 14 8.29 3.36 -11.93
C VAL A 14 8.53 2.44 -10.72
N LYS A 15 7.94 2.75 -9.57
CA LYS A 15 7.96 1.88 -8.40
C LYS A 15 7.37 0.53 -8.78
N THR A 16 8.07 -0.54 -8.40
CA THR A 16 7.52 -1.88 -8.54
C THR A 16 6.42 -2.10 -7.52
N ALA A 17 5.51 -3.05 -7.77
CA ALA A 17 4.50 -3.45 -6.79
C ALA A 17 5.13 -3.75 -5.42
N ARG A 18 6.32 -4.36 -5.39
CA ARG A 18 7.07 -4.64 -4.16
C ARG A 18 7.49 -3.38 -3.41
N SER A 19 7.99 -2.37 -4.12
CA SER A 19 8.31 -1.07 -3.50
C SER A 19 7.07 -0.43 -2.88
N VAL A 20 5.92 -0.52 -3.56
CA VAL A 20 4.64 0.00 -3.08
C VAL A 20 4.16 -0.77 -1.84
N CYS A 21 4.29 -2.10 -1.81
CA CYS A 21 3.99 -2.92 -0.62
C CYS A 21 4.76 -2.42 0.62
N TYR A 22 6.06 -2.16 0.49
CA TYR A 22 6.85 -1.67 1.62
C TYR A 22 6.46 -0.25 2.04
N ASP A 23 6.05 0.61 1.11
CA ASP A 23 5.55 1.95 1.44
C ASP A 23 4.24 1.85 2.25
N ILE A 24 3.30 1.00 1.81
CA ILE A 24 2.06 0.70 2.53
C ILE A 24 2.34 0.22 3.96
N LEU A 25 3.22 -0.77 4.14
CA LEU A 25 3.54 -1.32 5.47
C LEU A 25 4.12 -0.24 6.41
N ARG A 26 5.01 0.61 5.89
CA ARG A 26 5.60 1.71 6.68
C ARG A 26 4.57 2.75 7.06
N GLU A 27 3.65 3.05 6.16
CA GLU A 27 2.60 4.03 6.39
C GLU A 27 1.58 3.53 7.41
N ILE A 28 1.10 2.28 7.31
CA ILE A 28 0.26 1.65 8.34
C ILE A 28 0.93 1.74 9.72
N LEU A 29 2.23 1.44 9.82
CA LEU A 29 2.96 1.54 11.08
C LEU A 29 3.03 2.99 11.62
N ARG A 30 3.15 3.98 10.73
CA ARG A 30 3.12 5.41 11.09
C ARG A 30 1.75 5.80 11.63
N GLU A 31 0.70 5.51 10.87
CA GLU A 31 -0.70 5.84 11.20
C GLU A 31 -1.18 5.12 12.47
N ALA A 32 -0.77 3.85 12.66
CA ALA A 32 -1.08 3.07 13.86
C ALA A 32 -0.56 3.72 15.14
N ARG A 33 0.65 4.30 15.10
CA ARG A 33 1.24 5.02 16.23
C ARG A 33 0.63 6.39 16.45
N GLN A 34 0.19 7.06 15.38
CA GLN A 34 -0.30 8.44 15.46
C GLN A 34 -1.78 8.53 15.85
N PHE A 35 -2.65 7.71 15.25
CA PHE A 35 -4.11 7.87 15.36
C PHE A 35 -4.80 6.75 16.12
N ASN A 36 -4.11 5.63 16.36
CA ASN A 36 -4.65 4.45 17.02
C ASN A 36 -6.07 4.01 16.52
N PRO A 37 -6.29 3.84 15.19
CA PRO A 37 -7.59 3.43 14.63
C PRO A 37 -7.99 2.01 15.07
N ARG A 38 -9.24 1.62 14.91
CA ARG A 38 -9.71 0.26 15.23
C ARG A 38 -9.27 -0.73 14.17
N GLU A 39 -9.31 -0.32 12.90
CA GLU A 39 -8.94 -1.17 11.77
C GLU A 39 -8.34 -0.36 10.62
N PHE A 40 -7.62 -1.05 9.75
CA PHE A 40 -7.05 -0.48 8.53
C PHE A 40 -7.67 -1.12 7.30
N ARG A 41 -7.88 -0.30 6.27
CA ARG A 41 -8.22 -0.78 4.94
C ARG A 41 -7.27 -0.20 3.91
N VAL A 42 -6.57 -1.07 3.20
CA VAL A 42 -5.68 -0.71 2.10
C VAL A 42 -6.45 -0.87 0.79
N VAL A 43 -6.52 0.18 0.00
CA VAL A 43 -7.05 0.16 -1.36
C VAL A 43 -5.89 0.36 -2.31
N ALA A 44 -5.65 -0.58 -3.22
CA ALA A 44 -4.52 -0.49 -4.16
C ALA A 44 -4.84 -1.23 -5.46
N SER A 45 -3.96 -1.10 -6.45
CA SER A 45 -4.06 -1.89 -7.69
C SER A 45 -4.06 -3.40 -7.42
N ALA A 46 -4.70 -4.17 -8.29
CA ALA A 46 -4.78 -5.64 -8.16
C ALA A 46 -3.40 -6.30 -8.01
N ALA A 47 -2.40 -5.84 -8.76
CA ALA A 47 -1.04 -6.38 -8.68
C ALA A 47 -0.39 -6.17 -7.30
N VAL A 48 -0.66 -5.04 -6.64
CA VAL A 48 -0.15 -4.77 -5.29
C VAL A 48 -0.90 -5.60 -4.26
N VAL A 49 -2.23 -5.72 -4.38
CA VAL A 49 -3.04 -6.54 -3.47
C VAL A 49 -2.68 -8.01 -3.57
N GLU A 50 -2.53 -8.56 -4.78
CA GLU A 50 -2.07 -9.93 -4.99
C GLU A 50 -0.69 -10.16 -4.37
N MET A 51 0.25 -9.22 -4.55
CA MET A 51 1.58 -9.32 -3.94
C MET A 51 1.53 -9.26 -2.40
N LEU A 52 0.67 -8.43 -1.82
CA LEU A 52 0.44 -8.38 -0.37
C LEU A 52 -0.20 -9.66 0.17
N LEU A 53 -1.04 -10.32 -0.63
CA LEU A 53 -1.72 -11.57 -0.25
C LEU A 53 -0.86 -12.81 -0.46
N ASP A 54 0.10 -12.78 -1.38
CA ASP A 54 0.94 -13.93 -1.72
C ASP A 54 2.38 -13.75 -1.18
N GLU A 55 3.22 -13.02 -1.91
CA GLU A 55 4.65 -12.85 -1.59
C GLU A 55 4.91 -12.16 -0.24
N GLU A 56 4.19 -11.08 0.05
CA GLU A 56 4.42 -10.23 1.23
C GLU A 56 3.44 -10.52 2.37
N SER A 57 2.69 -11.63 2.28
CA SER A 57 1.66 -12.05 3.24
C SER A 57 2.18 -12.19 4.67
N GLN A 58 3.40 -12.71 4.83
CA GLN A 58 4.04 -12.86 6.13
C GLN A 58 4.34 -11.51 6.79
N HIS A 59 4.81 -10.54 6.01
CA HIS A 59 5.09 -9.19 6.51
C HIS A 59 3.81 -8.46 6.91
N LEU A 60 2.74 -8.61 6.13
CA LEU A 60 1.44 -8.04 6.44
C LEU A 60 0.83 -8.64 7.72
N ALA A 61 0.87 -9.97 7.84
CA ALA A 61 0.39 -10.67 9.03
C ALA A 61 1.17 -10.27 10.29
N GLY A 62 2.51 -10.26 10.21
CA GLY A 62 3.36 -9.82 11.31
C GLY A 62 3.11 -8.36 11.71
N LEU A 63 2.84 -7.48 10.74
CA LEU A 63 2.46 -6.10 11.03
C LEU A 63 1.11 -6.01 11.73
N SER A 64 0.09 -6.75 11.25
CA SER A 64 -1.26 -6.78 11.85
C SER A 64 -1.23 -7.27 13.30
N GLU A 65 -0.44 -8.32 13.57
CA GLU A 65 -0.22 -8.84 14.92
C GLU A 65 0.54 -7.83 15.80
N PHE A 66 1.58 -7.19 15.26
CA PHE A 66 2.37 -6.19 15.99
C PHE A 66 1.54 -4.95 16.39
N ILE A 67 0.68 -4.44 15.50
CA ILE A 67 -0.20 -3.31 15.80
C ILE A 67 -1.47 -3.74 16.55
N GLY A 68 -1.75 -5.05 16.61
CA GLY A 68 -2.94 -5.63 17.25
C GLY A 68 -4.25 -5.25 16.57
N LYS A 69 -4.25 -4.98 15.26
CA LYS A 69 -5.41 -4.47 14.51
C LYS A 69 -5.56 -5.18 13.18
N PRO A 70 -6.81 -5.50 12.78
CA PRO A 70 -7.06 -6.11 11.49
C PRO A 70 -6.72 -5.14 10.35
N ILE A 71 -6.11 -5.70 9.30
CA ILE A 71 -5.81 -4.99 8.05
C ILE A 71 -6.59 -5.69 6.95
N SER A 72 -7.49 -4.96 6.29
CA SER A 72 -8.25 -5.43 5.13
C SER A 72 -7.65 -4.89 3.84
N LEU A 73 -7.71 -5.69 2.78
CA LEU A 73 -7.19 -5.31 1.45
C LEU A 73 -8.34 -5.23 0.45
N SER A 74 -8.30 -4.24 -0.44
CA SER A 74 -9.29 -4.01 -1.48
C SER A 74 -8.56 -3.69 -2.79
N ALA A 75 -8.80 -4.50 -3.82
CA ALA A 75 -8.23 -4.26 -5.15
C ALA A 75 -9.13 -3.32 -5.96
N GLU A 76 -8.53 -2.31 -6.59
CA GLU A 76 -9.22 -1.41 -7.50
C GLU A 76 -8.50 -1.37 -8.85
N ALA A 77 -9.14 -1.94 -9.88
CA ALA A 77 -8.53 -2.18 -11.18
C ALA A 77 -8.21 -0.90 -11.99
N THR A 78 -8.85 0.22 -11.64
CA THR A 78 -8.63 1.53 -12.26
C THR A 78 -7.44 2.29 -11.68
N MET A 79 -6.88 1.83 -10.55
CA MET A 79 -5.73 2.49 -9.92
C MET A 79 -4.43 2.12 -10.63
N SER A 80 -3.54 3.10 -10.77
CA SER A 80 -2.17 2.83 -11.22
C SER A 80 -1.40 2.01 -10.18
N PRO A 81 -0.40 1.20 -10.58
CA PRO A 81 0.37 0.37 -9.64
C PRO A 81 1.04 1.13 -8.49
N GLU A 82 1.34 2.42 -8.67
CA GLU A 82 1.97 3.26 -7.65
C GLU A 82 0.98 3.93 -6.69
N GLN A 83 -0.31 3.93 -7.03
CA GLN A 83 -1.35 4.55 -6.21
C GLN A 83 -1.91 3.53 -5.23
N TYR A 84 -2.03 3.96 -3.99
CA TYR A 84 -2.72 3.25 -2.92
C TYR A 84 -3.33 4.26 -1.96
N ASP A 85 -4.33 3.84 -1.21
CA ASP A 85 -4.96 4.60 -0.14
C ASP A 85 -5.08 3.73 1.12
N ILE A 86 -4.93 4.36 2.29
CA ILE A 86 -5.04 3.71 3.59
C ILE A 86 -6.14 4.41 4.37
N VAL A 87 -7.29 3.73 4.45
CA VAL A 87 -8.45 4.21 5.20
C VAL A 87 -8.33 3.75 6.65
N LEU A 88 -8.43 4.71 7.57
CA LEU A 88 -8.44 4.51 9.02
C LEU A 88 -9.91 4.47 9.49
N MET A 89 -10.33 3.41 10.20
CA MET A 89 -11.68 3.26 10.74
C MET A 89 -11.69 3.08 12.26
#